data_AF-A0ABD6A4S6-F1
#
_entry.id   AF-A0ABD6A4S6-F1
#
_cell.length_a   1.000
_cell.length_b   1.000
_cell.length_c   1.000
_cell.angle_alpha   90.00
_cell.angle_beta   90.00
_cell.angle_gamma   90.00
#
_symmetry.space_group_name_H-M   'P 1'
#
loop_
_entity.id
_entity.type
_entity.pdbx_description
1 polymer ?
#
loop_
_entity_poly.entity_id
_entity_poly.type
_entity_poly.pdbx_seq_one_letter_code
_entity_poly.pdbx_strand_id
1 'polypeptide(L)'
;MATDDKNDDASGIHGGGVRERLEGEADRAVETLDDGLVDLLAWVLDTETRARIYLYLRQYPDSTSDEIAEGTGLYPSTVREALAKLNDDGKVTRDKRESAGAGNNPYEYVAISPSDLVADIVGDVQAELNTVFNLDDRLADRASDERPVQISVERPVEEAPDDD
;
A
#
# COMPACT_ATOMS: atom_id res chain seq x y z
N MET A 1 77.02 10.98 -7.96
CA MET A 1 77.03 9.65 -8.61
C MET A 1 76.67 8.62 -7.55
N ALA A 2 75.65 7.79 -7.65
CA ALA A 2 74.65 7.48 -8.67
C ALA A 2 73.46 6.80 -7.94
N THR A 3 72.22 7.26 -8.20
CA THR A 3 71.06 6.50 -8.75
C THR A 3 70.54 5.36 -7.86
N ASP A 4 69.36 5.48 -7.22
CA ASP A 4 67.98 5.34 -7.78
C ASP A 4 67.61 3.89 -8.15
N ASP A 5 66.67 3.29 -7.40
CA ASP A 5 65.63 2.32 -7.82
C ASP A 5 64.75 1.96 -6.58
N LYS A 6 63.59 2.57 -6.34
CA LYS A 6 62.22 2.36 -6.87
C LYS A 6 61.35 1.30 -6.15
N ASN A 7 60.12 1.75 -5.86
CA ASN A 7 58.84 1.02 -5.79
C ASN A 7 58.63 -0.01 -4.66
N ASP A 8 57.44 -0.17 -4.06
CA ASP A 8 56.09 0.07 -4.58
C ASP A 8 55.07 0.42 -3.48
N ASP A 9 54.08 1.19 -3.93
CA ASP A 9 52.76 1.44 -3.37
C ASP A 9 52.04 0.19 -2.83
N ALA A 10 51.33 0.38 -1.73
CA ALA A 10 49.98 -0.16 -1.60
C ALA A 10 49.19 0.68 -0.61
N SER A 11 48.61 1.76 -1.12
CA SER A 11 47.45 2.41 -0.53
C SER A 11 46.35 1.37 -0.29
N GLY A 12 46.14 0.98 0.96
CA GLY A 12 44.93 0.28 1.37
C GLY A 12 43.74 1.23 1.33
N ILE A 13 43.26 1.57 0.13
CA ILE A 13 41.99 2.26 -0.04
C ILE A 13 40.90 1.32 0.48
N HIS A 14 40.29 1.70 1.60
CA HIS A 14 39.07 1.13 2.12
C HIS A 14 37.94 1.28 1.09
N GLY A 15 37.83 0.30 0.19
CA GLY A 15 36.73 0.14 -0.77
C GLY A 15 35.40 -0.34 -0.15
N GLY A 16 35.23 -0.23 1.17
CA GLY A 16 33.98 -0.60 1.87
C GLY A 16 32.95 0.54 1.94
N GLY A 17 33.39 1.80 1.89
CA GLY A 17 32.54 2.94 2.28
C GLY A 17 31.55 3.47 1.23
N VAL A 18 31.50 2.88 0.04
CA VAL A 18 30.51 3.26 -1.01
C VAL A 18 29.37 2.26 -1.02
N ARG A 19 29.67 0.96 -0.97
CA ARG A 19 28.66 -0.10 -0.91
C ARG A 19 27.87 -0.06 0.39
N GLU A 20 28.54 0.08 1.53
CA GLU A 20 27.87 0.18 2.85
C GLU A 20 27.05 1.47 3.00
N ARG A 21 27.45 2.54 2.29
CA ARG A 21 26.69 3.80 2.26
C ARG A 21 25.46 3.70 1.37
N LEU A 22 25.57 3.04 0.21
CA LEU A 22 24.44 2.75 -0.69
C LEU A 22 23.46 1.76 -0.05
N GLU A 23 23.95 0.74 0.66
CA GLU A 23 23.12 -0.23 1.40
C GLU A 23 22.38 0.49 2.55
N GLY A 24 23.07 1.33 3.34
CA GLY A 24 22.42 2.12 4.39
C GLY A 24 21.49 3.24 3.88
N GLU A 25 21.70 3.76 2.67
CA GLU A 25 20.77 4.68 2.00
C GLU A 25 19.54 3.94 1.45
N ALA A 26 19.73 2.73 0.92
CA ALA A 26 18.63 1.87 0.48
C ALA A 26 17.75 1.43 1.65
N ASP A 27 18.34 1.00 2.76
CA ASP A 27 17.59 0.59 3.96
C ASP A 27 16.75 1.75 4.53
N ARG A 28 17.31 2.96 4.61
CA ARG A 28 16.56 4.16 5.04
C ARG A 28 15.49 4.58 4.02
N ALA A 29 15.75 4.40 2.73
CA ALA A 29 14.78 4.70 1.68
C ALA A 29 13.59 3.73 1.73
N VAL A 30 13.84 2.45 2.05
CA VAL A 30 12.79 1.44 2.24
C VAL A 30 11.96 1.74 3.50
N GLU A 31 12.60 2.02 4.64
CA GLU A 31 11.88 2.41 5.88
C GLU A 31 11.01 3.66 5.68
N THR A 32 11.52 4.69 5.00
CA THR A 32 10.75 5.92 4.72
C THR A 32 9.56 5.65 3.79
N LEU A 33 9.71 4.70 2.86
CA LEU A 33 8.64 4.32 1.95
C LEU A 33 7.54 3.55 2.69
N ASP A 34 7.93 2.69 3.64
CA ASP A 34 7.01 1.92 4.46
C ASP A 34 6.18 2.84 5.37
N ASP A 35 6.80 3.84 6.01
CA ASP A 35 6.07 4.84 6.80
C ASP A 35 5.07 5.63 5.94
N GLY A 36 5.50 6.11 4.77
CA GLY A 36 4.61 6.84 3.85
C GLY A 36 3.46 5.99 3.30
N LEU A 37 3.70 4.70 3.08
CA LEU A 37 2.69 3.75 2.63
C LEU A 37 1.68 3.45 3.74
N VAL A 38 2.14 3.29 4.97
CA VAL A 38 1.28 3.10 6.14
C VAL A 38 0.40 4.33 6.35
N ASP A 39 0.94 5.54 6.25
CA ASP A 39 0.18 6.79 6.40
C ASP A 39 -0.92 6.92 5.34
N LEU A 40 -0.58 6.66 4.06
CA LEU A 40 -1.56 6.68 2.98
C LEU A 40 -2.66 5.65 3.22
N LEU A 41 -2.29 4.42 3.58
CA LEU A 41 -3.25 3.36 3.85
C LEU A 41 -4.06 3.62 5.11
N ALA A 42 -3.51 4.28 6.12
CA ALA A 42 -4.24 4.65 7.33
C ALA A 42 -5.33 5.68 7.01
N TRP A 43 -5.07 6.59 6.06
CA TRP A 43 -6.09 7.50 5.54
C TRP A 43 -7.19 6.76 4.78
N VAL A 44 -6.84 5.78 3.95
CA VAL A 44 -7.81 5.00 3.16
C VAL A 44 -8.61 4.00 4.00
N LEU A 45 -7.95 3.35 4.96
CA LEU A 45 -8.49 2.25 5.76
C LEU A 45 -8.87 2.71 7.16
N ASP A 46 -9.09 4.01 7.38
CA ASP A 46 -9.46 4.70 8.64
C ASP A 46 -8.43 4.65 9.78
N THR A 47 -7.60 3.62 9.86
CA THR A 47 -6.68 3.42 10.99
C THR A 47 -5.37 2.77 10.56
N GLU A 48 -4.29 3.15 11.24
CA GLU A 48 -2.98 2.54 11.11
C GLU A 48 -3.00 1.02 11.36
N THR A 49 -3.78 0.57 12.35
CA THR A 49 -3.96 -0.86 12.64
C THR A 49 -4.47 -1.63 11.41
N ARG A 50 -5.48 -1.10 10.73
CA ARG A 50 -6.04 -1.72 9.52
C ARG A 50 -5.06 -1.66 8.35
N ALA A 51 -4.31 -0.56 8.21
CA ALA A 51 -3.24 -0.43 7.23
C ALA A 51 -2.16 -1.50 7.40
N ARG A 52 -1.68 -1.70 8.63
CA ARG A 52 -0.69 -2.75 8.95
C ARG A 52 -1.21 -4.16 8.67
N ILE A 53 -2.46 -4.44 9.02
CA ILE A 53 -3.08 -5.74 8.71
C ILE A 53 -3.22 -5.94 7.20
N TYR A 54 -3.64 -4.92 6.45
CA TYR A 54 -3.74 -4.98 5.00
C TYR A 54 -2.38 -5.26 4.35
N LEU A 55 -1.33 -4.55 4.75
CA LEU A 55 0.03 -4.78 4.26
C LEU A 55 0.52 -6.20 4.57
N TYR A 56 0.28 -6.68 5.79
CA TYR A 56 0.61 -8.04 6.17
C TYR A 56 -0.08 -9.06 5.26
N LEU A 57 -1.39 -8.91 5.03
CA LEU A 57 -2.16 -9.79 4.14
C LEU A 57 -1.76 -9.70 2.67
N ARG A 58 -1.21 -8.56 2.23
CA ARG A 58 -0.62 -8.44 0.88
C ARG A 58 0.67 -9.22 0.73
N GLN A 59 1.42 -9.41 1.82
CA GLN A 59 2.65 -10.21 1.82
C GLN A 59 2.37 -11.69 2.09
N TYR A 60 1.43 -11.98 2.99
CA TYR A 60 1.05 -13.33 3.43
C TYR A 60 -0.46 -13.53 3.26
N PRO A 61 -0.94 -13.86 2.04
CA PRO A 61 -2.34 -14.19 1.82
C PRO A 61 -2.75 -15.44 2.59
N ASP A 62 -4.05 -15.65 2.77
CA ASP A 62 -4.64 -16.81 3.45
C ASP A 62 -4.19 -16.95 4.92
N SER A 63 -3.92 -15.81 5.57
CA SER A 63 -3.50 -15.78 6.98
C SER A 63 -4.69 -15.75 7.93
N THR A 64 -4.57 -16.45 9.04
CA THR A 64 -5.53 -16.45 10.14
C THR A 64 -5.32 -15.25 11.07
N SER A 65 -6.32 -14.93 11.91
CA SER A 65 -6.20 -13.81 12.86
C SER A 65 -5.03 -13.93 13.83
N ASP A 66 -4.62 -15.16 14.17
CA ASP A 66 -3.53 -15.40 15.11
C ASP A 66 -2.16 -15.23 14.42
N GLU A 67 -2.01 -15.72 13.19
CA GLU A 67 -0.81 -15.51 12.36
C GLU A 67 -0.58 -14.01 12.08
N ILE A 68 -1.65 -13.26 11.80
CA ILE A 68 -1.60 -11.80 11.61
C ILE A 68 -1.16 -11.10 12.90
N ALA A 69 -1.69 -11.50 14.05
CA ALA A 69 -1.31 -10.91 15.34
C ALA A 69 0.17 -11.14 15.66
N GLU A 70 0.66 -12.36 15.40
CA GLU A 70 2.07 -12.70 15.58
C GLU A 70 2.96 -11.91 14.61
N GLY A 71 2.58 -11.84 13.33
CA GLY A 71 3.38 -11.19 12.29
C GLY A 71 3.39 -9.66 12.32
N THR A 72 2.33 -9.04 12.84
CA THR A 72 2.22 -7.56 12.96
C THR A 72 2.58 -7.05 14.35
N GLY A 73 2.70 -7.93 15.35
CA GLY A 73 2.87 -7.54 16.76
C GLY A 73 1.64 -6.90 17.40
N LEU A 74 0.49 -6.93 16.73
CA LEU A 74 -0.78 -6.40 17.24
C LEU A 74 -1.42 -7.38 18.23
N TYR A 75 -2.19 -6.86 19.19
CA TYR A 75 -2.95 -7.72 20.11
C TYR A 75 -4.02 -8.54 19.35
N PRO A 76 -4.19 -9.85 19.66
CA PRO A 76 -5.13 -10.71 18.93
C PRO A 76 -6.58 -10.21 18.92
N SER A 77 -7.03 -9.56 20.00
CA SER A 77 -8.36 -8.95 20.06
C SER A 77 -8.52 -7.81 19.07
N THR A 78 -7.51 -6.95 18.98
CA THR A 78 -7.48 -5.80 18.08
C THR A 78 -7.46 -6.26 16.63
N VAL A 79 -6.70 -7.32 16.32
CA VAL A 79 -6.67 -7.92 14.99
C VAL A 79 -8.04 -8.45 14.60
N ARG A 80 -8.71 -9.21 15.47
CA ARG A 80 -10.06 -9.74 15.18
C ARG A 80 -11.08 -8.63 14.96
N GLU A 81 -11.02 -7.55 15.74
CA GLU A 81 -11.90 -6.40 15.57
C GLU A 81 -11.63 -5.67 14.24
N ALA A 82 -10.36 -5.40 13.94
CA ALA A 82 -9.97 -4.72 12.72
C ALA A 82 -10.31 -5.55 11.47
N LEU A 83 -10.11 -6.88 11.51
CA LEU A 83 -10.49 -7.80 10.44
C LEU A 83 -12.00 -7.86 10.24
N ALA A 84 -12.79 -7.84 11.32
CA ALA A 84 -14.24 -7.78 11.20
C ALA A 84 -14.67 -6.53 10.44
N LYS A 85 -14.13 -5.36 10.81
CA LYS A 85 -14.45 -4.10 10.12
C LYS A 85 -13.94 -4.07 8.68
N LEU A 86 -12.70 -4.51 8.42
CA LEU A 86 -12.17 -4.62 7.06
C LEU A 86 -13.00 -5.54 6.17
N ASN A 87 -13.55 -6.62 6.73
CA ASN A 87 -14.42 -7.54 6.00
C ASN A 87 -15.80 -6.92 5.74
N ASP A 88 -16.36 -6.22 6.73
CA ASP A 88 -17.63 -5.50 6.58
C ASP A 88 -17.52 -4.38 5.51
N ASP A 89 -16.35 -3.72 5.45
CA ASP A 89 -16.02 -2.68 4.47
C ASP A 89 -15.57 -3.26 3.11
N GLY A 90 -15.58 -4.59 2.94
CA GLY A 90 -15.20 -5.28 1.69
C GLY A 90 -13.72 -5.21 1.32
N LYS A 91 -12.84 -4.77 2.22
CA LYS A 91 -11.39 -4.61 1.99
C LYS A 91 -10.62 -5.92 2.18
N VAL A 92 -11.18 -6.85 2.95
CA VAL A 92 -10.69 -8.22 3.05
C VAL A 92 -11.84 -9.19 2.86
N THR A 93 -11.52 -10.35 2.33
CA THR A 93 -12.43 -11.50 2.28
C THR A 93 -12.03 -12.49 3.36
N ARG A 94 -12.99 -13.29 3.82
CA ARG A 94 -12.74 -14.36 4.79
C ARG A 94 -13.29 -15.69 4.28
N ASP A 95 -12.51 -16.74 4.45
CA ASP A 95 -12.88 -18.10 4.09
C ASP A 95 -12.55 -19.06 5.23
N LYS A 96 -13.29 -20.18 5.31
CA LYS A 96 -12.99 -21.21 6.31
C LYS A 96 -11.89 -22.13 5.77
N ARG A 97 -10.77 -22.21 6.48
CA ARG A 97 -9.68 -23.14 6.15
C ARG A 97 -10.22 -24.57 6.09
N GLU A 98 -9.96 -25.28 5.00
CA GLU A 98 -10.30 -26.70 4.91
C GLU A 98 -9.33 -27.50 5.81
N SER A 99 -9.79 -27.88 7.00
CA SER A 99 -9.03 -28.76 7.89
C SER A 99 -9.78 -30.08 8.07
N ALA A 100 -9.05 -31.19 7.91
CA ALA A 100 -9.57 -32.55 8.06
C ALA A 100 -9.72 -33.01 9.53
N GLY A 101 -9.45 -32.11 10.49
CA GLY A 101 -9.43 -32.41 11.93
C GLY A 101 -10.73 -32.10 12.65
N ALA A 102 -10.98 -32.80 13.77
CA ALA A 102 -12.08 -32.53 14.69
C ALA A 102 -11.80 -31.22 15.48
N GLY A 103 -12.04 -30.08 14.86
CA GLY A 103 -11.91 -28.75 15.44
C GLY A 103 -12.73 -27.71 14.69
N ASN A 104 -12.85 -26.51 15.26
CA ASN A 104 -13.40 -25.38 14.51
C ASN A 104 -12.33 -24.88 13.53
N ASN A 105 -12.68 -24.83 12.25
CA ASN A 105 -11.79 -24.28 11.24
C ASN A 105 -11.64 -22.78 11.45
N PRO A 106 -10.40 -22.26 11.60
CA PRO A 106 -10.16 -20.84 11.67
C PRO A 106 -10.53 -20.19 10.34
N TYR A 107 -10.89 -18.90 10.41
CA TYR A 107 -11.04 -18.08 9.22
C TYR A 107 -9.66 -17.64 8.74
N GLU A 108 -9.42 -17.79 7.45
CA GLU A 108 -8.32 -17.17 6.72
C GLU A 108 -8.82 -15.89 6.06
N TYR A 109 -7.92 -14.94 5.88
CA TYR A 109 -8.24 -13.65 5.33
C TYR A 109 -7.35 -13.35 4.12
N VAL A 110 -7.95 -12.70 3.13
CA VAL A 110 -7.25 -12.24 1.93
C VAL A 110 -7.63 -10.79 1.66
N ALA A 111 -6.63 -9.93 1.52
CA ALA A 111 -6.83 -8.53 1.17
C ALA A 111 -7.09 -8.36 -0.34
N ILE A 112 -7.99 -7.44 -0.68
CA ILE A 112 -8.24 -7.05 -2.09
C ILE A 112 -6.96 -6.50 -2.74
N SER A 113 -6.99 -6.34 -4.07
CA SER A 113 -5.84 -5.74 -4.75
C SER A 113 -5.76 -4.23 -4.46
N PRO A 114 -4.56 -3.63 -4.49
CA PRO A 114 -4.42 -2.17 -4.39
C PRO A 114 -5.23 -1.43 -5.46
N SER A 115 -5.40 -2.02 -6.65
CA SER A 115 -6.22 -1.43 -7.72
C SER A 115 -7.70 -1.39 -7.37
N ASP A 116 -8.22 -2.46 -6.75
CA ASP A 116 -9.60 -2.50 -6.26
C ASP A 116 -9.80 -1.50 -5.12
N LEU A 117 -8.82 -1.41 -4.20
CA LEU A 117 -8.83 -0.43 -3.12
C LEU A 117 -8.90 1.01 -3.66
N VAL A 118 -8.13 1.32 -4.71
CA VAL A 118 -8.15 2.63 -5.38
C VAL A 118 -9.48 2.89 -6.09
N ALA A 119 -10.05 1.88 -6.75
CA ALA A 119 -11.32 2.00 -7.45
C ALA A 119 -12.45 2.41 -6.50
N ASP A 120 -12.49 1.85 -5.29
CA ASP A 120 -13.47 2.20 -4.27
C ASP A 120 -13.36 3.69 -3.86
N ILE A 121 -12.15 4.17 -3.59
CA ILE A 121 -11.91 5.56 -3.15
C ILE A 121 -12.31 6.57 -4.22
N VAL A 122 -12.02 6.27 -5.50
CA VAL A 122 -12.36 7.16 -6.61
C VAL A 122 -13.87 7.40 -6.66
N GLY A 123 -14.68 6.37 -6.38
CA GLY A 123 -16.13 6.52 -6.28
C GLY A 123 -16.55 7.50 -5.18
N ASP A 124 -15.96 7.35 -3.99
CA ASP A 124 -16.27 8.21 -2.83
C ASP A 124 -15.88 9.67 -3.07
N VAL A 125 -14.66 9.90 -3.59
CA VAL A 125 -14.17 11.25 -3.94
C VAL A 125 -15.06 11.89 -5.01
N GLN A 126 -15.47 11.13 -6.02
CA GLN A 126 -16.39 11.63 -7.05
C GLN A 126 -17.74 12.04 -6.45
N ALA A 127 -18.30 11.24 -5.55
CA ALA A 127 -19.57 11.55 -4.90
C ALA A 127 -19.49 12.82 -4.03
N GLU A 128 -18.40 12.99 -3.28
CA GLU A 128 -18.18 14.17 -2.45
C GLU A 128 -17.96 15.44 -3.29
N LEU A 129 -17.12 15.36 -4.32
CA LEU A 129 -16.91 16.48 -5.24
C LEU A 129 -18.21 16.86 -5.95
N ASN A 130 -18.98 15.89 -6.44
CA ASN A 130 -20.29 16.15 -7.02
C ASN A 130 -21.23 16.86 -6.02
N THR A 131 -21.16 16.52 -4.73
CA THR A 131 -21.95 17.19 -3.70
C THR A 131 -21.53 18.66 -3.54
N VAL A 132 -20.23 18.96 -3.56
CA VAL A 132 -19.71 20.33 -3.47
C VAL A 132 -20.01 21.14 -4.73
N PHE A 133 -19.83 20.58 -5.93
CA PHE A 133 -20.12 21.29 -7.17
C PHE A 133 -21.61 21.62 -7.32
N ASN A 134 -22.49 20.71 -6.91
CA ASN A 134 -23.93 20.96 -6.88
C ASN A 134 -24.37 21.77 -5.65
N LEU A 135 -23.45 22.14 -4.74
CA LEU A 135 -23.80 22.92 -3.55
C LEU A 135 -24.21 24.34 -3.92
N ASP A 136 -23.53 24.97 -4.89
CA ASP A 136 -23.85 26.33 -5.33
C ASP A 136 -25.22 26.38 -6.03
N ASP A 137 -25.55 25.37 -6.85
CA ASP A 137 -26.86 25.23 -7.49
C ASP A 137 -27.99 24.91 -6.49
N ARG A 138 -27.71 24.07 -5.48
CA ARG A 138 -28.65 23.78 -4.37
C ARG A 138 -28.88 24.97 -3.45
N LEU A 139 -27.88 25.81 -3.24
CA LEU A 139 -28.00 27.05 -2.45
C LEU A 139 -28.64 28.19 -3.25
N ALA A 140 -28.53 28.17 -4.58
CA ALA A 140 -29.07 29.21 -5.47
C ALA A 140 -30.53 28.99 -5.91
N ASP A 141 -31.18 27.88 -5.52
CA ASP A 141 -32.57 27.52 -5.88
C ASP A 141 -32.87 27.68 -7.38
N ARG A 142 -31.84 27.45 -8.22
CA ARG A 142 -31.97 27.49 -9.68
C ARG A 142 -32.28 26.09 -10.16
N ALA A 143 -33.50 25.89 -10.66
CA ALA A 143 -33.83 24.73 -11.47
C ALA A 143 -33.01 24.77 -12.77
N SER A 144 -31.82 24.19 -12.76
CA SER A 144 -31.02 23.97 -13.97
C SER A 144 -30.46 22.56 -13.94
N ASP A 145 -30.62 21.88 -15.07
CA ASP A 145 -30.34 20.46 -15.32
C ASP A 145 -29.25 19.85 -14.43
N GLU A 146 -29.67 19.07 -13.42
CA GLU A 146 -28.83 18.20 -12.61
C GLU A 146 -28.13 17.16 -13.52
N ARG A 147 -26.95 17.49 -14.05
CA ARG A 147 -26.16 16.54 -14.86
C ARG A 147 -24.84 16.23 -14.16
N PRO A 148 -24.62 14.97 -13.72
CA PRO A 148 -23.39 14.58 -13.07
C PRO A 148 -22.20 14.77 -14.01
N VAL A 149 -21.09 15.26 -13.49
CA VAL A 149 -19.83 15.34 -14.24
C VAL A 149 -19.11 14.00 -14.17
N GLN A 150 -18.63 13.52 -15.33
CA GLN A 150 -17.88 12.27 -15.45
C GLN A 150 -16.42 12.59 -15.74
N ILE A 151 -15.50 12.12 -14.89
CA ILE A 151 -14.05 12.27 -15.09
C ILE A 151 -13.51 10.92 -15.56
N SER A 152 -13.03 10.87 -16.80
CA SER A 152 -12.36 9.70 -17.38
C SER A 152 -10.85 9.93 -17.41
N VAL A 153 -10.07 8.94 -16.97
CA VAL A 153 -8.60 8.97 -17.02
C VAL A 153 -8.12 8.05 -18.13
N GLU A 154 -7.68 8.63 -19.25
CA GLU A 154 -7.04 7.90 -20.33
C GLU A 154 -5.55 7.74 -20.08
N ARG A 155 -5.00 6.54 -20.33
CA ARG A 155 -3.55 6.31 -20.28
C ARG A 155 -2.91 6.95 -21.52
N PRO A 156 -1.74 7.60 -21.41
CA PRO A 156 -1.05 8.15 -22.56
C PRO A 156 -0.75 7.00 -23.54
N VAL A 157 -1.22 7.15 -24.78
CA VAL A 157 -0.87 6.27 -25.88
C VAL A 157 0.61 6.48 -26.21
N GLU A 158 1.44 5.47 -25.96
CA GLU A 158 2.80 5.44 -26.48
C GLU A 158 2.72 5.36 -28.00
N GLU A 159 3.09 6.46 -28.65
CA GLU A 159 3.20 6.58 -30.11
C GLU A 159 4.30 5.62 -30.58
N ALA A 160 3.91 4.56 -31.29
CA ALA A 160 4.86 3.62 -31.87
C ALA A 160 5.71 4.37 -32.92
N PRO A 161 7.03 4.18 -32.96
CA PRO A 161 7.87 4.83 -33.95
C PRO A 161 7.49 4.36 -35.35
N ASP A 162 7.21 5.31 -36.25
CA ASP A 162 7.03 5.05 -37.67
C ASP A 162 8.35 4.47 -38.23
N ASP A 163 8.33 3.19 -38.62
CA ASP A 163 9.38 2.58 -39.44
C ASP A 163 9.19 3.06 -40.89
N ASP A 164 10.13 3.89 -41.36
CA ASP A 164 10.29 4.31 -42.77
C ASP A 164 11.58 3.71 -43.36
#